data_AF-A0A855SKI6-F1
#
_entry.id   AF-A0A855SKI6-F1
#
_cell.length_a   1.000
_cell.length_b   1.000
_cell.length_c   1.000
_cell.angle_alpha   90.00
_cell.angle_beta   90.00
_cell.angle_gamma   90.00
#
_symmetry.space_group_name_H-M   'P 1'
#
loop_
_entity.id
_entity.type
_entity.pdbx_description
1 polymer ?
#
loop_
_entity_poly.entity_id
_entity_poly.type
_entity_poly.pdbx_seq_one_letter_code
_entity_poly.pdbx_strand_id
1 'polypeptide(L)'
;MLINILLHLLGVKLKNFLSAYGLWKGLVSIGFGVLLIFVDAIYFYKAVKLNGIGDKDTFMLIYINFGFLIILVLPWLLKKSENISNQVVSDFLDLPEKGQQIRFTDISTFLSDQALGAFLAGVLIFTGQIVASEYGAFLAGLYTLVLYTLSIGLVAISLIRFIYHFTKYSGIIYALAALVSTSIMFAFYHVGLKMAA
;
A
#
# COMPACT_ATOMS: atom_id res chain seq x y z
N MET A 1 -23.82 9.02 -6.41
CA MET A 1 -23.69 9.64 -7.75
C MET A 1 -22.25 9.62 -8.25
N LEU A 2 -21.27 10.08 -7.46
CA LEU A 2 -19.83 10.03 -7.80
C LEU A 2 -19.24 8.61 -7.96
N ILE A 3 -19.63 7.64 -7.12
CA ILE A 3 -19.21 6.23 -7.31
C ILE A 3 -19.65 5.68 -8.68
N ASN A 4 -20.85 6.04 -9.15
CA ASN A 4 -21.29 5.66 -10.49
C ASN A 4 -20.47 6.36 -11.58
N ILE A 5 -20.05 7.62 -11.39
CA ILE A 5 -19.20 8.35 -12.34
C ILE A 5 -17.78 7.74 -12.37
N LEU A 6 -17.22 7.38 -11.21
CA LEU A 6 -15.89 6.79 -11.06
C LEU A 6 -15.86 5.35 -11.62
N LEU A 7 -16.92 4.57 -11.38
CA LEU A 7 -17.13 3.25 -11.99
C LEU A 7 -17.37 3.35 -13.51
N HIS A 8 -18.06 4.40 -13.97
CA HIS A 8 -18.30 4.64 -15.40
C HIS A 8 -17.03 5.08 -16.15
N LEU A 9 -16.17 5.91 -15.52
CA LEU A 9 -14.84 6.28 -16.01
C LEU A 9 -13.89 5.08 -16.08
N LEU A 10 -14.03 4.11 -15.17
CA LEU A 10 -13.30 2.85 -15.18
C LEU A 10 -13.94 1.78 -16.09
N GLY A 11 -15.07 2.09 -16.74
CA GLY A 11 -15.78 1.15 -17.63
C GLY A 11 -16.45 -0.03 -16.92
N VAL A 12 -16.64 0.04 -15.60
CA VAL A 12 -17.18 -1.07 -14.79
C VAL A 12 -18.63 -0.81 -14.39
N LYS A 13 -19.56 -1.66 -14.84
CA LYS A 13 -20.96 -1.60 -14.37
C LYS A 13 -21.06 -2.06 -12.91
N LEU A 14 -21.76 -1.32 -12.03
CA LEU A 14 -21.94 -1.64 -10.61
C LEU A 14 -22.45 -3.07 -10.36
N LYS A 15 -23.33 -3.58 -11.25
CA LYS A 15 -23.82 -4.97 -11.21
C LYS A 15 -22.74 -6.00 -11.52
N ASN A 16 -21.81 -5.67 -12.42
CA ASN A 16 -20.65 -6.50 -12.74
C ASN A 16 -19.58 -6.40 -11.64
N PHE A 17 -19.44 -5.24 -10.99
CA PHE A 17 -18.58 -5.03 -9.81
C PHE A 17 -19.05 -5.92 -8.65
N LEU A 18 -20.32 -5.83 -8.24
CA LEU A 18 -20.87 -6.67 -7.16
C LEU A 18 -20.85 -8.18 -7.47
N SER A 19 -21.16 -8.58 -8.71
CA SER A 19 -21.11 -10.01 -9.08
C SER A 19 -19.68 -10.57 -9.20
N ALA A 20 -18.69 -9.71 -9.46
CA ALA A 20 -17.29 -10.10 -9.52
C ALA A 20 -16.63 -10.22 -8.13
N TYR A 21 -17.21 -9.60 -7.11
CA TYR A 21 -16.57 -9.43 -5.80
C TYR A 21 -16.92 -10.53 -4.79
N GLY A 22 -18.07 -11.20 -4.95
CA GLY A 22 -18.68 -11.94 -3.84
C GLY A 22 -19.18 -10.98 -2.76
N LEU A 23 -20.25 -11.37 -2.05
CA LEU A 23 -20.99 -10.49 -1.14
C LEU A 23 -20.09 -9.77 -0.12
N TRP A 24 -19.16 -10.49 0.52
CA TRP A 24 -18.28 -9.94 1.55
C TRP A 24 -17.29 -8.89 1.03
N LYS A 25 -16.59 -9.15 -0.07
CA LYS A 25 -15.62 -8.18 -0.62
C LYS A 25 -16.36 -6.95 -1.16
N GLY A 26 -17.55 -7.14 -1.74
CA GLY A 26 -18.41 -6.05 -2.21
C GLY A 26 -18.87 -5.12 -1.08
N LEU A 27 -19.26 -5.69 0.07
CA LEU A 27 -19.64 -4.92 1.26
C LEU A 27 -18.48 -4.11 1.82
N VAL A 28 -17.28 -4.69 1.89
CA VAL A 28 -16.07 -3.97 2.34
C VAL A 28 -15.79 -2.78 1.42
N SER A 29 -15.79 -2.98 0.10
CA SER A 29 -15.55 -1.88 -0.85
C SER A 29 -16.63 -0.81 -0.80
N ILE A 30 -17.91 -1.17 -0.60
CA ILE A 30 -18.97 -0.17 -0.38
C ILE A 30 -18.72 0.62 0.90
N GLY A 31 -18.34 -0.03 2.00
CA GLY A 31 -18.03 0.64 3.27
C GLY A 31 -16.90 1.67 3.13
N PHE A 32 -15.80 1.28 2.47
CA PHE A 32 -14.69 2.19 2.17
C PHE A 32 -15.10 3.30 1.18
N GLY A 33 -16.00 3.03 0.23
CA GLY A 33 -16.54 4.05 -0.67
C GLY A 33 -17.42 5.08 0.04
N VAL A 34 -18.22 4.67 1.03
CA VAL A 34 -19.00 5.59 1.88
C VAL A 34 -18.07 6.44 2.73
N LEU A 35 -17.02 5.85 3.30
CA LEU A 35 -16.01 6.60 4.06
C LEU A 35 -15.29 7.64 3.19
N LEU A 36 -14.93 7.30 1.95
CA LEU A 36 -14.33 8.26 1.01
C LEU A 36 -15.26 9.46 0.78
N ILE A 37 -16.55 9.20 0.47
CA ILE A 37 -17.53 10.28 0.28
C ILE A 37 -17.68 11.13 1.53
N PHE A 38 -17.67 10.51 2.71
CA PHE A 38 -17.78 11.21 3.98
C PHE A 38 -16.57 12.14 4.24
N VAL A 39 -15.36 11.67 3.96
CA VAL A 39 -14.14 12.50 4.04
C VAL A 39 -14.23 13.67 3.05
N ASP A 40 -14.56 13.40 1.80
CA ASP A 40 -14.71 14.46 0.78
C ASP A 40 -15.75 15.50 1.19
N ALA A 41 -16.87 15.07 1.77
CA ALA A 41 -17.92 15.97 2.24
C ALA A 41 -17.44 16.87 3.39
N ILE A 42 -16.60 16.37 4.31
CA ILE A 42 -16.00 17.16 5.38
C ILE A 42 -15.09 18.25 4.80
N TYR A 43 -14.20 17.89 3.87
CA TYR A 43 -13.28 18.84 3.26
C TYR A 43 -14.01 19.84 2.35
N PHE A 44 -15.07 19.42 1.67
CA PHE A 44 -15.93 20.30 0.90
C PHE A 44 -16.65 21.30 1.82
N TYR A 45 -17.24 20.84 2.92
CA TYR A 45 -17.84 21.73 3.92
C TYR A 45 -16.84 22.73 4.49
N LYS A 46 -15.60 22.27 4.75
CA LYS A 46 -14.49 23.13 5.20
C LYS A 46 -14.15 24.18 4.15
N ALA A 47 -14.04 23.80 2.88
CA ALA A 47 -13.76 24.71 1.76
C ALA A 47 -14.85 25.79 1.60
N VAL A 48 -16.12 25.40 1.70
CA VAL A 48 -17.26 26.34 1.56
C VAL A 48 -17.35 27.27 2.77
N LYS A 49 -17.13 26.78 3.99
CA LYS A 49 -17.29 27.57 5.22
C LYS A 49 -16.10 28.48 5.54
N LEU A 50 -14.89 28.10 5.14
CA LEU A 50 -13.64 28.82 5.44
C LEU A 50 -13.03 29.54 4.23
N ASN A 51 -13.78 29.70 3.12
CA ASN A 51 -13.31 30.33 1.87
C ASN A 51 -12.04 29.68 1.29
N GLY A 52 -11.96 28.35 1.35
CA GLY A 52 -10.85 27.58 0.80
C GLY A 52 -10.31 26.52 1.77
N ILE A 53 -9.41 25.69 1.25
CA ILE A 53 -8.64 24.70 2.01
C ILE A 53 -7.16 25.04 1.87
N GLY A 54 -6.43 25.00 2.98
CA GLY A 54 -4.99 25.24 2.96
C GLY A 54 -4.22 24.08 2.32
N ASP A 55 -2.96 24.30 1.93
CA ASP A 55 -2.14 23.30 1.23
C ASP A 55 -2.00 21.97 2.00
N LYS A 56 -1.91 22.04 3.33
CA LYS A 56 -1.88 20.84 4.19
C LYS A 56 -3.17 20.03 4.11
N ASP A 57 -4.32 20.70 4.07
CA ASP A 57 -5.62 20.06 3.96
C ASP A 57 -5.79 19.43 2.57
N THR A 58 -5.37 20.13 1.53
CA THR A 58 -5.37 19.65 0.14
C THR A 58 -4.47 18.41 0.00
N PHE A 59 -3.26 18.44 0.55
CA PHE A 59 -2.36 17.29 0.57
C PHE A 59 -2.99 16.09 1.27
N MET A 60 -3.54 16.27 2.48
CA MET A 60 -4.20 15.19 3.21
C MET A 60 -5.40 14.62 2.44
N LEU A 61 -6.24 15.47 1.86
CA LEU A 61 -7.40 15.06 1.07
C LEU A 61 -6.97 14.19 -0.11
N ILE A 62 -5.95 14.61 -0.85
CA ILE A 62 -5.43 13.88 -2.00
C ILE A 62 -4.84 12.53 -1.58
N TYR A 63 -4.00 12.53 -0.54
CA TYR A 63 -3.38 11.31 -0.03
C TYR A 63 -4.42 10.29 0.44
N ILE A 64 -5.41 10.73 1.22
CA ILE A 64 -6.50 9.88 1.72
C ILE A 64 -7.32 9.34 0.54
N ASN A 65 -7.69 10.19 -0.42
CA ASN A 65 -8.44 9.76 -1.60
C ASN A 65 -7.71 8.69 -2.41
N PHE A 66 -6.41 8.86 -2.64
CA PHE A 66 -5.62 7.83 -3.32
C PHE A 66 -5.55 6.53 -2.52
N GLY A 67 -5.37 6.61 -1.20
CA GLY A 67 -5.39 5.42 -0.33
C GLY A 67 -6.71 4.64 -0.42
N PHE A 68 -7.84 5.33 -0.30
CA PHE A 68 -9.16 4.73 -0.46
C PHE A 68 -9.40 4.20 -1.88
N LEU A 69 -8.93 4.91 -2.90
CA LEU A 69 -9.03 4.47 -4.30
C LEU A 69 -8.26 3.16 -4.53
N ILE A 70 -7.06 3.01 -3.95
CA ILE A 70 -6.32 1.73 -3.98
C ILE A 70 -7.15 0.61 -3.35
N ILE A 71 -7.78 0.84 -2.19
CA ILE A 71 -8.63 -0.16 -1.52
C ILE A 71 -9.86 -0.52 -2.37
N LEU A 72 -10.48 0.47 -3.02
CA LEU A 72 -11.62 0.26 -3.92
C LEU A 72 -11.24 -0.53 -5.18
N VAL A 73 -10.04 -0.32 -5.70
CA VAL A 73 -9.52 -1.00 -6.90
C VAL A 73 -8.90 -2.36 -6.55
N LEU A 74 -8.52 -2.60 -5.30
CA LEU A 74 -7.83 -3.81 -4.85
C LEU A 74 -8.53 -5.11 -5.28
N PRO A 75 -9.86 -5.29 -5.15
CA PRO A 75 -10.46 -6.57 -5.53
C PRO A 75 -10.54 -6.75 -7.05
N TRP A 76 -10.58 -5.65 -7.83
CA TRP A 76 -10.39 -5.73 -9.28
C TRP A 76 -8.97 -6.17 -9.63
N LEU A 77 -7.94 -5.66 -8.93
CA LEU A 77 -6.55 -6.12 -9.08
C LEU A 77 -6.42 -7.60 -8.71
N LEU A 78 -7.02 -8.03 -7.61
CA LEU A 78 -7.00 -9.44 -7.18
C LEU A 78 -7.66 -10.36 -8.21
N LYS A 79 -8.84 -10.00 -8.71
CA LYS A 79 -9.50 -10.77 -9.77
C LYS A 79 -8.67 -10.83 -11.05
N LYS A 80 -7.98 -9.74 -11.40
CA LYS A 80 -7.06 -9.74 -12.53
C LYS A 80 -5.84 -10.63 -12.28
N SER A 81 -5.38 -10.71 -11.02
CA SER A 81 -4.30 -11.63 -10.62
C SER A 81 -4.70 -13.10 -10.56
N GLU A 82 -5.99 -13.44 -10.47
CA GLU A 82 -6.45 -14.85 -10.53
C GLU A 82 -6.09 -15.54 -11.86
N ASN A 83 -5.90 -14.75 -12.93
CA ASN A 83 -5.44 -15.26 -14.22
C ASN A 83 -3.90 -15.45 -14.28
N ILE A 84 -3.17 -15.05 -13.25
CA ILE A 84 -1.72 -15.23 -13.16
C ILE A 84 -1.46 -16.58 -12.49
N SER A 85 -0.64 -17.42 -13.11
CA SER A 85 -0.31 -18.72 -12.53
C SER A 85 0.55 -18.56 -11.27
N ASN A 86 0.39 -19.48 -10.31
CA ASN A 86 1.22 -19.52 -9.11
C ASN A 86 2.72 -19.63 -9.45
N GLN A 87 3.07 -20.23 -10.59
CA GLN A 87 4.44 -20.30 -11.09
C GLN A 87 4.99 -18.90 -11.37
N VAL A 88 4.24 -18.08 -12.14
CA VAL A 88 4.65 -16.71 -12.48
C VAL A 88 4.79 -15.84 -11.23
N VAL A 89 3.89 -16.01 -10.25
CA VAL A 89 4.00 -15.28 -8.97
C VAL A 89 5.24 -15.73 -8.18
N SER A 90 5.51 -17.04 -8.13
CA SER A 90 6.69 -17.59 -7.46
C SER A 90 7.99 -17.10 -8.09
N ASP A 91 8.05 -17.08 -9.43
CA ASP A 91 9.20 -16.63 -10.19
C ASP A 91 9.41 -15.11 -10.04
N PHE A 92 8.32 -14.32 -10.05
CA PHE A 92 8.39 -12.88 -9.82
C PHE A 92 8.87 -12.51 -8.41
N LEU A 93 8.39 -13.24 -7.40
CA LEU A 93 8.78 -13.03 -6.00
C LEU A 93 10.13 -13.65 -5.65
N ASP A 94 10.73 -14.42 -6.57
CA ASP A 94 11.97 -15.17 -6.37
C ASP A 94 11.90 -15.99 -5.05
N LEU A 95 10.82 -16.77 -4.90
CA LEU A 95 10.58 -17.54 -3.70
C LEU A 95 11.63 -18.67 -3.57
N PRO A 96 12.18 -18.89 -2.37
CA PRO A 96 13.18 -19.94 -2.16
C PRO A 96 12.56 -21.33 -2.37
N GLU A 97 13.37 -22.26 -2.85
CA GLU A 97 12.92 -23.63 -3.10
C GLU A 97 12.47 -24.31 -1.80
N LYS A 98 11.42 -25.15 -1.90
CA LYS A 98 10.91 -25.89 -0.76
C LYS A 98 12.01 -26.80 -0.19
N GLY A 99 12.37 -26.57 1.07
CA GLY A 99 13.41 -27.34 1.76
C GLY A 99 14.75 -26.64 1.85
N GLN A 100 14.99 -25.58 1.07
CA GLN A 100 16.24 -24.80 1.11
C GLN A 100 16.53 -24.29 2.53
N GLN A 101 17.78 -24.48 2.97
CA GLN A 101 18.23 -23.95 4.26
C GLN A 101 18.43 -22.44 4.16
N ILE A 102 18.13 -21.73 5.25
CA ILE A 102 18.37 -20.29 5.33
C ILE A 102 19.88 -20.06 5.37
N ARG A 103 20.38 -19.28 4.42
CA ARG A 103 21.78 -18.86 4.36
C ARG A 103 21.92 -17.45 4.92
N PHE A 104 23.13 -17.09 5.30
CA PHE A 104 23.45 -15.73 5.71
C PHE A 104 23.06 -14.69 4.66
N THR A 105 23.21 -15.02 3.38
CA THR A 105 22.79 -14.17 2.25
C THR A 105 21.30 -13.82 2.33
N ASP A 106 20.46 -14.78 2.69
CA ASP A 106 19.01 -14.60 2.70
C ASP A 106 18.60 -13.64 3.84
N ILE A 107 19.28 -13.72 5.00
CA ILE A 107 19.12 -12.79 6.12
C ILE A 107 19.65 -11.40 5.76
N SER A 108 20.85 -11.34 5.18
CA SER A 108 21.47 -10.07 4.78
C SER A 108 20.61 -9.33 3.76
N THR A 109 20.13 -10.02 2.72
CA THR A 109 19.25 -9.43 1.71
C THR A 109 17.94 -8.95 2.33
N PHE A 110 17.32 -9.74 3.22
CA PHE A 110 16.12 -9.30 3.94
C PHE A 110 16.37 -7.99 4.67
N LEU A 111 17.41 -7.90 5.50
CA LEU A 111 17.75 -6.69 6.26
C LEU A 111 18.11 -5.50 5.36
N SER A 112 18.84 -5.74 4.27
CA SER A 112 19.19 -4.71 3.29
C SER A 112 17.96 -4.13 2.60
N ASP A 113 16.98 -4.96 2.23
CA ASP A 113 15.73 -4.49 1.63
C ASP A 113 14.88 -3.70 2.64
N GLN A 114 14.87 -4.12 3.91
CA GLN A 114 14.21 -3.34 4.98
C GLN A 114 14.85 -1.96 5.13
N ALA A 115 16.19 -1.90 5.12
CA ALA A 115 16.95 -0.66 5.18
C ALA A 115 16.70 0.22 3.94
N LEU A 116 16.63 -0.35 2.74
CA LEU A 116 16.32 0.39 1.51
C LEU A 116 14.91 0.98 1.54
N GLY A 117 13.92 0.22 1.99
CA GLY A 117 12.55 0.72 2.15
C GLY A 117 12.45 1.84 3.17
N ALA A 118 13.14 1.69 4.30
CA ALA A 118 13.25 2.72 5.34
C ALA A 118 13.96 3.98 4.83
N PHE A 119 15.02 3.83 4.04
CA PHE A 119 15.71 4.94 3.38
C PHE A 119 14.78 5.67 2.40
N LEU A 120 14.03 4.95 1.55
CA LEU A 120 13.05 5.57 0.64
C LEU A 120 11.95 6.32 1.39
N ALA A 121 11.49 5.78 2.53
CA ALA A 121 10.53 6.48 3.40
C ALA A 121 11.14 7.75 4.00
N GLY A 122 12.42 7.74 4.34
CA GLY A 122 13.15 8.92 4.81
C GLY A 122 13.33 9.97 3.71
N VAL A 123 13.76 9.55 2.50
CA VAL A 123 13.84 10.41 1.32
C VAL A 123 12.50 11.10 1.10
N LEU A 124 11.41 10.33 1.13
CA LEU A 124 10.06 10.85 0.98
C LEU A 124 9.71 11.98 1.96
N ILE A 125 10.11 11.86 3.24
CA ILE A 125 9.87 12.94 4.23
C ILE A 125 10.61 14.21 3.84
N PHE A 126 11.88 14.08 3.47
CA PHE A 126 12.73 15.23 3.16
C PHE A 126 12.33 15.92 1.85
N THR A 127 12.20 15.14 0.78
CA THR A 127 11.88 15.68 -0.55
C THR A 127 10.41 16.02 -0.71
N GLY A 128 9.51 15.37 0.04
CA GLY A 128 8.08 15.66 0.00
C GLY A 128 7.76 17.11 0.37
N GLN A 129 8.48 17.67 1.33
CA GLN A 129 8.34 19.08 1.71
C GLN A 129 8.79 20.02 0.58
N ILE A 130 9.93 19.72 -0.04
CA ILE A 130 10.47 20.49 -1.17
C ILE A 130 9.48 20.47 -2.34
N VAL A 131 8.95 19.28 -2.67
CA VAL A 131 7.98 19.13 -3.75
C VAL A 131 6.70 19.92 -3.46
N ALA A 132 6.25 19.92 -2.20
CA ALA A 132 5.08 20.69 -1.79
C ALA A 132 5.30 22.20 -1.94
N SER A 133 6.49 22.71 -1.56
CA SER A 133 6.80 24.13 -1.67
C SER A 133 7.03 24.61 -3.10
N GLU A 134 7.64 23.79 -3.97
CA GLU A 134 8.03 24.20 -5.32
C GLU A 134 6.95 23.91 -6.38
N TYR A 135 6.24 22.78 -6.24
CA TYR A 135 5.31 22.28 -7.27
C TYR A 135 3.86 22.20 -6.78
N GLY A 136 3.61 22.55 -5.51
CA GLY A 136 2.29 22.59 -4.90
C GLY A 136 1.81 21.26 -4.32
N ALA A 137 0.76 21.34 -3.51
CA ALA A 137 0.25 20.23 -2.71
C ALA A 137 -0.22 19.02 -3.53
N PHE A 138 -0.72 19.23 -4.75
CA PHE A 138 -1.20 18.14 -5.61
C PHE A 138 -0.06 17.24 -6.09
N LEU A 139 1.00 17.83 -6.64
CA LEU A 139 2.16 17.08 -7.12
C LEU A 139 2.91 16.43 -5.96
N ALA A 140 2.98 17.09 -4.80
CA ALA A 140 3.50 16.48 -3.58
C ALA A 140 2.70 15.25 -3.15
N GLY A 141 1.35 15.31 -3.16
CA GLY A 141 0.51 14.17 -2.85
C GLY A 141 0.75 12.97 -3.78
N LEU A 142 0.86 13.21 -5.09
CA LEU A 142 1.15 12.16 -6.08
C LEU A 142 2.56 11.58 -5.89
N TYR A 143 3.56 12.45 -5.71
CA TYR A 143 4.93 12.06 -5.43
C TYR A 143 5.02 11.17 -4.18
N THR A 144 4.33 11.59 -3.11
CA THR A 144 4.25 10.83 -1.86
C THR A 144 3.63 9.46 -2.06
N LEU A 145 2.52 9.38 -2.81
CA LEU A 145 1.87 8.12 -3.10
C LEU A 145 2.81 7.13 -3.80
N VAL A 146 3.52 7.58 -4.84
CA VAL A 146 4.41 6.73 -5.64
C VAL A 146 5.56 6.20 -4.78
N LEU A 147 6.30 7.08 -4.11
CA LEU A 147 7.44 6.66 -3.29
C LEU A 147 7.03 5.81 -2.10
N TYR A 148 5.91 6.14 -1.45
CA TYR A 148 5.38 5.33 -0.36
C TYR A 148 5.01 3.93 -0.84
N THR A 149 4.34 3.82 -1.99
CA THR A 149 3.95 2.54 -2.59
C THR A 149 5.17 1.69 -2.95
N LEU A 150 6.22 2.29 -3.52
CA LEU A 150 7.47 1.60 -3.81
C LEU A 150 8.18 1.14 -2.53
N SER A 151 8.28 2.02 -1.54
CA SER A 151 8.92 1.74 -0.25
C SER A 151 8.24 0.57 0.46
N ILE A 152 6.91 0.61 0.62
CA ILE A 152 6.17 -0.46 1.29
C ILE A 152 6.14 -1.74 0.45
N GLY A 153 6.10 -1.63 -0.88
CA GLY A 153 6.12 -2.76 -1.81
C GLY A 153 7.40 -3.57 -1.70
N LEU A 154 8.57 -2.92 -1.73
CA LEU A 154 9.87 -3.57 -1.57
C LEU A 154 9.98 -4.31 -0.24
N VAL A 155 9.59 -3.62 0.84
CA VAL A 155 9.61 -4.14 2.19
C VAL A 155 8.69 -5.35 2.35
N ALA A 156 7.47 -5.28 1.81
CA ALA A 156 6.50 -6.36 1.86
C ALA A 156 6.93 -7.58 1.04
N ILE A 157 7.46 -7.39 -0.17
CA ILE A 157 7.98 -8.48 -1.02
C ILE A 157 9.14 -9.17 -0.30
N SER A 158 10.07 -8.41 0.25
CA SER A 158 11.21 -8.96 0.99
C SER A 158 10.77 -9.72 2.24
N LEU A 159 9.77 -9.22 2.97
CA LEU A 159 9.16 -9.92 4.09
C LEU A 159 8.53 -11.25 3.65
N ILE A 160 7.72 -11.25 2.60
CA ILE A 160 7.07 -12.47 2.06
C ILE A 160 8.12 -13.51 1.70
N ARG A 161 9.17 -13.12 0.97
CA ARG A 161 10.26 -14.02 0.58
C ARG A 161 10.97 -14.61 1.80
N PHE A 162 11.24 -13.79 2.81
CA PHE A 162 11.93 -14.24 4.02
C PHE A 162 11.07 -15.20 4.87
N ILE A 163 9.79 -14.86 5.12
CA ILE A 163 8.90 -15.73 5.91
C ILE A 163 8.60 -17.03 5.18
N TYR A 164 8.68 -17.05 3.83
CA TYR A 164 8.42 -18.24 3.04
C TYR A 164 9.40 -19.38 3.35
N HIS A 165 10.63 -19.09 3.77
CA HIS A 165 11.59 -20.11 4.24
C HIS A 165 11.04 -20.95 5.41
N PHE A 166 10.11 -20.40 6.20
CA PHE A 166 9.56 -21.04 7.37
C PHE A 166 8.30 -21.87 7.09
N THR A 167 7.76 -21.80 5.87
CA THR A 167 6.52 -22.53 5.50
C THR A 167 6.67 -24.05 5.54
N LYS A 168 7.90 -24.56 5.46
CA LYS A 168 8.22 -25.99 5.56
C LYS A 168 8.16 -26.54 7.00
N TYR A 169 8.14 -25.67 8.01
CA TYR A 169 8.09 -26.08 9.42
C TYR A 169 6.64 -26.11 9.93
N SER A 170 6.45 -26.33 11.23
CA SER A 170 5.13 -26.28 11.85
C SER A 170 4.51 -24.88 11.75
N GLY A 171 3.17 -24.81 11.71
CA GLY A 171 2.45 -23.54 11.62
C GLY A 171 2.78 -22.55 12.74
N ILE A 172 3.16 -23.05 13.92
CA ILE A 172 3.61 -22.23 15.06
C ILE A 172 4.96 -21.57 14.77
N ILE A 173 5.92 -22.34 14.23
CA ILE A 173 7.23 -21.80 13.86
C ILE A 173 7.09 -20.75 12.76
N TYR A 174 6.24 -21.02 11.77
CA TYR A 174 5.91 -20.05 10.73
C TYR A 174 5.31 -18.77 11.32
N ALA A 175 4.33 -18.88 12.22
CA ALA A 175 3.69 -17.72 12.85
C ALA A 175 4.69 -16.90 13.69
N LEU A 176 5.56 -17.56 14.45
CA LEU A 176 6.61 -16.89 15.23
C LEU A 176 7.63 -16.18 14.33
N ALA A 177 8.08 -16.85 13.26
CA ALA A 177 8.99 -16.25 12.30
C ALA A 177 8.35 -15.03 11.63
N ALA A 178 7.10 -15.14 11.19
CA ALA A 178 6.35 -14.03 10.62
C ALA A 178 6.23 -12.84 11.59
N LEU A 179 5.94 -13.12 12.87
CA LEU A 179 5.86 -12.08 13.91
C LEU A 179 7.20 -11.36 14.12
N VAL A 180 8.29 -12.12 14.25
CA VAL A 180 9.63 -11.58 14.46
C VAL A 180 10.09 -10.77 13.25
N SER A 181 9.96 -11.32 12.04
CA SER A 181 10.35 -10.62 10.81
C SER A 181 9.53 -9.35 10.57
N THR A 182 8.23 -9.38 10.88
CA THR A 182 7.38 -8.19 10.81
C THR A 182 7.81 -7.15 11.84
N SER A 183 8.20 -7.58 13.05
CA SER A 183 8.72 -6.66 14.09
C SER A 183 10.04 -6.01 13.68
N ILE A 184 10.94 -6.77 13.05
CA ILE A 184 12.18 -6.25 12.47
C ILE A 184 11.88 -5.22 11.38
N MET A 185 10.99 -5.55 10.44
CA MET A 185 10.54 -4.63 9.40
C MET A 185 10.03 -3.31 10.01
N PHE A 186 9.13 -3.38 11.00
CA PHE A 186 8.62 -2.18 11.66
C PHE A 186 9.73 -1.38 12.37
N ALA A 187 10.68 -2.05 13.02
CA ALA A 187 11.80 -1.38 13.68
C ALA A 187 12.65 -0.59 12.67
N PHE A 188 13.05 -1.21 11.56
CA PHE A 188 13.82 -0.55 10.50
C PHE A 188 13.04 0.61 9.87
N TYR A 189 11.77 0.37 9.53
CA TYR A 189 10.92 1.39 8.93
C TYR A 189 10.75 2.60 9.87
N HIS A 190 10.52 2.34 11.16
CA HIS A 190 10.39 3.39 12.16
C HIS A 190 11.69 4.18 12.36
N VAL A 191 12.84 3.50 12.39
CA VAL A 191 14.14 4.15 12.48
C VAL A 191 14.37 5.04 11.25
N GLY A 192 14.08 4.55 10.04
CA GLY A 192 14.21 5.36 8.82
C GLY A 192 13.34 6.62 8.84
N LEU A 193 12.09 6.49 9.30
CA LEU A 193 11.21 7.64 9.49
C LEU A 193 11.77 8.64 10.52
N LYS A 194 12.30 8.15 11.65
CA LYS A 194 12.87 9.00 12.70
C LYS A 194 14.18 9.68 12.32
N MET A 195 14.97 9.09 11.42
CA MET A 195 16.20 9.71 10.94
C MET A 195 15.94 10.85 9.97
N ALA A 196 14.76 10.88 9.34
CA ALA A 196 14.40 11.86 8.32
C ALA A 196 13.46 12.97 8.82
N ALA A 197 12.78 12.75 9.96
CA ALA A 197 11.93 13.73 10.63
C ALA A 197 12.74 14.56 11.64
#